data_AF-A0A4W5MBX1-F1
#
_entry.id   AF-A0A4W5MBX1-F1
#
_cell.length_a   1.000
_cell.length_b   1.000
_cell.length_c   1.000
_cell.angle_alpha   90.00
_cell.angle_beta   90.00
_cell.angle_gamma   90.00
#
_symmetry.space_group_name_H-M   'P 1'
#
loop_
_entity.id
_entity.type
_entity.pdbx_description
1 polymer ?
#
loop_
_entity_poly.entity_id
_entity_poly.type
_entity_poly.pdbx_seq_one_letter_code
_entity_poly.pdbx_strand_id
1 'polypeptide(L)'
;MPLFYRPLKPVLLTLCSGRPRQPVIIAFSRTLILLLLCFSGDIEVNPGPPVIFRLLIVSPWTQRHFGTFGNLSTPAAIMGNPAVAKHGKTVMHGLDRAVQNLDDIKNTYTALSVMHSEKLHVDPDNFRLLADCITVCVATKLGPAVFNADTQEAFQKFLAVVVSALGRQYH
;
A
#
# COMPACT_ATOMS: atom_id res chain seq x y z
N MET A 1 4.26 -21.80 -28.23
CA MET A 1 3.23 -22.07 -27.20
C MET A 1 2.46 -20.79 -26.91
N PRO A 2 1.18 -20.68 -27.31
CA PRO A 2 0.37 -19.50 -27.06
C PRO A 2 -0.27 -19.57 -25.66
N LEU A 3 -0.06 -18.53 -24.86
CA LEU A 3 -0.72 -18.36 -23.56
C LEU A 3 -2.16 -17.88 -23.78
N PHE A 4 -3.12 -18.74 -23.46
CA PHE A 4 -4.55 -18.41 -23.44
C PHE A 4 -4.83 -17.42 -22.30
N TYR A 5 -5.17 -16.18 -22.65
CA TYR A 5 -5.73 -15.19 -21.73
C TYR A 5 -7.21 -15.50 -21.53
N ARG A 6 -7.63 -15.92 -20.33
CA ARG A 6 -9.05 -16.03 -19.95
C ARG A 6 -9.51 -14.71 -19.33
N PRO A 7 -10.55 -14.05 -19.86
CA PRO A 7 -11.09 -12.84 -19.24
C PRO A 7 -11.92 -13.21 -17.99
N LEU A 8 -11.67 -12.53 -16.86
CA LEU A 8 -12.56 -12.58 -15.70
C LEU A 8 -13.90 -11.92 -16.04
N LYS A 9 -15.01 -12.52 -15.58
CA LYS A 9 -16.37 -12.00 -15.77
C LYS A 9 -16.59 -10.73 -14.92
N PRO A 10 -17.32 -9.72 -15.42
CA PRO A 10 -17.67 -8.54 -14.64
C PRO A 10 -18.70 -8.88 -13.56
N VAL A 11 -18.40 -8.54 -12.30
CA VAL A 11 -19.35 -8.56 -11.19
C VAL A 11 -20.19 -7.28 -11.26
N LEU A 12 -21.50 -7.43 -11.45
CA LEU A 12 -22.45 -6.32 -11.49
C LEU A 12 -22.89 -5.97 -10.05
N LEU A 13 -22.48 -4.80 -9.55
CA LEU A 13 -22.89 -4.27 -8.25
C LEU A 13 -24.11 -3.34 -8.40
N THR A 14 -25.26 -3.78 -7.90
CA THR A 14 -26.48 -2.95 -7.80
C THR A 14 -26.32 -1.93 -6.66
N LEU A 15 -26.27 -0.64 -6.99
CA LEU A 15 -26.26 0.46 -6.01
C LEU A 15 -27.67 0.68 -5.45
N CYS A 16 -27.87 0.43 -4.15
CA CYS A 16 -29.08 0.88 -3.45
C CYS A 16 -29.10 2.42 -3.42
N SER A 17 -30.14 3.01 -4.01
CA SER A 17 -30.39 4.44 -4.08
C SER A 17 -31.22 4.89 -2.87
N GLY A 18 -30.64 5.74 -2.01
CA GLY A 18 -31.40 6.36 -0.93
C GLY A 18 -30.56 6.95 0.19
N ARG A 19 -29.88 8.08 -0.07
CA ARG A 19 -29.57 9.15 0.91
C ARG A 19 -28.89 10.32 0.19
N PRO A 20 -29.15 11.59 0.58
CA PRO A 20 -28.59 12.76 -0.10
C PRO A 20 -27.09 12.83 0.20
N ARG A 21 -26.25 12.72 -0.85
CA ARG A 21 -24.80 12.62 -0.72
C ARG A 21 -24.15 13.98 -1.00
N GLN A 22 -23.45 14.51 0.00
CA GLN A 22 -22.45 15.56 -0.20
C GLN A 22 -21.35 15.04 -1.14
N PRO A 23 -20.80 15.87 -2.05
CA PRO A 23 -19.95 15.44 -3.16
C PRO A 23 -18.65 14.75 -2.72
N VAL A 24 -18.16 15.02 -1.52
CA VAL A 24 -16.89 14.47 -1.00
C VAL A 24 -16.99 12.98 -0.63
N ILE A 25 -18.17 12.50 -0.24
CA ILE A 25 -18.37 11.11 0.23
C ILE A 25 -18.49 10.12 -0.95
N ILE A 26 -18.87 10.58 -2.14
CA ILE A 26 -19.08 9.71 -3.32
C ILE A 26 -17.74 9.23 -3.91
N ALA A 27 -16.73 10.11 -3.96
CA ALA A 27 -15.38 9.73 -4.41
C ALA A 27 -14.72 8.75 -3.43
N PHE A 28 -14.94 8.95 -2.13
CA PHE A 28 -14.46 8.03 -1.08
C PHE A 28 -15.04 6.63 -1.22
N SER A 29 -16.30 6.48 -1.67
CA SER A 29 -16.95 5.17 -1.73
C SER A 29 -16.30 4.20 -2.75
N ARG A 30 -15.79 4.71 -3.89
CA ARG A 30 -15.08 3.89 -4.89
C ARG A 30 -13.62 3.63 -4.50
N THR A 31 -12.93 4.63 -3.95
CA THR A 31 -11.55 4.47 -3.46
C THR A 31 -11.49 3.54 -2.25
N LEU A 32 -12.49 3.56 -1.37
CA LEU A 32 -12.59 2.66 -0.22
C LEU A 32 -12.75 1.19 -0.63
N ILE A 33 -13.56 0.91 -1.66
CA ILE A 33 -13.71 -0.44 -2.23
C ILE A 33 -12.40 -0.90 -2.88
N LEU A 34 -11.67 0.01 -3.54
CA LEU A 34 -10.36 -0.25 -4.15
C LEU A 34 -9.26 -0.55 -3.13
N LEU A 35 -9.21 0.23 -2.04
CA LEU A 35 -8.37 -0.03 -0.89
C LEU A 35 -8.73 -1.41 -0.32
N LEU A 36 -10.00 -1.65 0.00
CA LEU A 36 -10.46 -2.94 0.53
C LEU A 36 -10.12 -4.13 -0.39
N LEU A 37 -10.22 -4.02 -1.71
CA LEU A 37 -9.88 -5.09 -2.65
C LEU A 37 -8.36 -5.30 -2.83
N CYS A 38 -7.54 -4.24 -2.79
CA CYS A 38 -6.09 -4.38 -2.83
C CYS A 38 -5.49 -4.95 -1.54
N PHE A 39 -6.23 -4.83 -0.44
CA PHE A 39 -5.78 -5.17 0.91
C PHE A 39 -6.42 -6.44 1.49
N SER A 40 -7.63 -6.80 1.07
CA SER A 40 -8.31 -8.00 1.55
C SER A 40 -7.76 -9.25 0.85
N GLY A 41 -6.85 -9.95 1.54
CA GLY A 41 -6.78 -11.41 1.61
C GLY A 41 -6.43 -12.25 0.37
N ASP A 42 -6.71 -11.80 -0.86
CA ASP A 42 -6.42 -12.57 -2.06
C ASP A 42 -4.92 -12.54 -2.35
N ILE A 43 -4.23 -13.65 -2.02
CA ILE A 43 -2.78 -13.83 -2.15
C ILE A 43 -2.29 -13.55 -3.57
N GLU A 44 -3.14 -13.73 -4.58
CA GLU A 44 -2.81 -13.49 -5.99
C GLU A 44 -2.88 -12.00 -6.40
N VAL A 45 -3.51 -11.16 -5.57
CA VAL A 45 -3.75 -9.74 -5.86
C VAL A 45 -2.96 -8.80 -4.94
N ASN A 46 -2.53 -9.25 -3.76
CA ASN A 46 -1.80 -8.43 -2.79
C ASN A 46 -0.49 -7.84 -3.37
N PRO A 47 -0.39 -6.50 -3.55
CA PRO A 47 0.82 -5.89 -4.10
C PRO A 47 1.97 -5.74 -3.08
N GLY A 48 1.82 -6.25 -1.86
CA GLY A 48 2.79 -6.10 -0.76
C GLY A 48 4.21 -6.57 -1.06
N PRO A 49 4.44 -7.84 -1.50
CA PRO A 49 5.78 -8.27 -1.87
C PRO A 49 6.38 -7.42 -3.00
N PRO A 50 5.70 -7.18 -4.15
CA PRO A 50 6.19 -6.29 -5.19
C PRO A 50 6.57 -4.88 -4.70
N VAL A 51 5.82 -4.31 -3.76
CA VAL A 51 6.10 -2.99 -3.19
C VAL A 51 7.46 -2.95 -2.49
N ILE A 52 7.73 -3.91 -1.60
CA ILE A 52 9.02 -3.93 -0.88
C ILE A 52 10.15 -4.32 -1.82
N PHE A 53 9.94 -5.23 -2.77
CA PHE A 53 10.95 -5.54 -3.78
C PHE A 53 11.37 -4.27 -4.53
N ARG A 54 10.39 -3.47 -4.97
CA ARG A 54 10.63 -2.21 -5.68
C ARG A 54 11.39 -1.23 -4.80
N LEU A 55 10.99 -1.04 -3.54
CA LEU A 55 11.66 -0.14 -2.60
C LEU A 55 13.14 -0.52 -2.45
N LEU A 56 13.43 -1.80 -2.20
CA LEU A 56 14.80 -2.27 -1.98
C LEU A 56 15.68 -2.22 -3.24
N ILE A 57 15.07 -2.29 -4.44
CA ILE A 57 15.79 -2.21 -5.72
C ILE A 57 16.02 -0.74 -6.13
N VAL A 58 14.99 0.10 -6.06
CA VAL A 58 15.04 1.49 -6.54
C VAL A 58 15.68 2.43 -5.51
N SER A 59 15.57 2.11 -4.23
CA SER A 59 16.13 2.88 -3.12
C SER A 59 17.00 1.99 -2.23
N PRO A 60 18.16 1.51 -2.74
CA PRO A 60 18.95 0.46 -2.09
C PRO A 60 19.48 0.84 -0.70
N TRP A 61 19.60 2.13 -0.38
CA TRP A 61 19.95 2.58 0.98
C TRP A 61 18.95 2.12 2.05
N THR A 62 17.70 1.84 1.67
CA THR A 62 16.67 1.32 2.58
C THR A 62 16.97 -0.10 3.07
N GLN A 63 17.81 -0.85 2.35
CA GLN A 63 18.22 -2.22 2.71
C GLN A 63 18.90 -2.29 4.09
N ARG A 64 19.45 -1.17 4.59
CA ARG A 64 20.06 -1.08 5.94
C ARG A 64 19.12 -1.55 7.06
N HIS A 65 17.80 -1.43 6.88
CA HIS A 65 16.79 -1.84 7.86
C HIS A 65 16.44 -3.34 7.79
N PHE A 66 16.95 -4.07 6.80
CA PHE A 66 16.57 -5.44 6.48
C PHE A 66 17.72 -6.43 6.62
N GLY A 67 18.76 -6.10 7.40
CA GLY A 67 19.95 -6.96 7.56
C GLY A 67 19.67 -8.38 8.06
N THR A 68 18.56 -8.58 8.80
CA THR A 68 18.14 -9.89 9.29
C THR A 68 17.40 -10.73 8.24
N PHE A 69 17.12 -10.19 7.05
CA PHE A 69 16.35 -10.87 6.01
C PHE A 69 17.24 -11.75 5.11
N GLY A 70 18.55 -11.79 5.35
CA GLY A 70 19.49 -12.57 4.57
C GLY A 70 19.96 -11.84 3.30
N ASN A 71 20.14 -12.56 2.20
CA ASN A 71 20.72 -11.99 0.98
C ASN A 71 19.76 -11.04 0.27
N LEU A 72 20.18 -9.77 0.13
CA LEU A 72 19.48 -8.70 -0.61
C LEU A 72 20.36 -8.05 -1.68
N SER A 73 21.51 -8.66 -2.02
CA SER A 73 22.55 -8.05 -2.86
C SER A 73 22.18 -7.82 -4.33
N THR A 74 21.16 -8.53 -4.84
CA THR A 74 20.72 -8.43 -6.25
C THR A 74 19.20 -8.38 -6.34
N PRO A 75 18.64 -7.84 -7.44
CA PRO A 75 17.19 -7.87 -7.66
C PRO A 75 16.59 -9.29 -7.59
N ALA A 76 17.29 -10.29 -8.14
CA ALA A 76 16.85 -11.68 -8.06
C ALA A 76 16.84 -12.21 -6.63
N ALA A 77 17.87 -11.89 -5.83
CA ALA A 77 17.91 -12.24 -4.41
C ALA A 77 16.75 -11.58 -3.63
N ILE A 78 16.48 -10.30 -3.88
CA ILE A 78 15.37 -9.57 -3.25
C ILE A 78 14.02 -10.18 -3.60
N MET A 79 13.74 -10.40 -4.89
CA MET A 79 12.45 -10.93 -5.36
C MET A 79 12.22 -12.39 -4.95
N GLY A 80 13.29 -13.17 -4.78
CA GLY A 80 13.24 -14.53 -4.27
C GLY A 80 13.20 -14.64 -2.74
N ASN A 81 13.24 -13.52 -2.00
CA ASN A 81 13.41 -13.55 -0.56
C ASN A 81 12.06 -13.70 0.19
N PRO A 82 11.84 -14.81 0.93
CA PRO A 82 10.58 -15.04 1.64
C PRO A 82 10.36 -14.09 2.82
N ALA A 83 11.43 -13.61 3.48
CA ALA A 83 11.31 -12.65 4.57
C ALA A 83 10.86 -11.27 4.05
N VAL A 84 11.40 -10.84 2.92
CA VAL A 84 10.97 -9.61 2.24
C VAL A 84 9.49 -9.72 1.83
N ALA A 85 9.09 -10.84 1.23
CA ALA A 85 7.70 -11.06 0.84
C ALA A 85 6.74 -11.05 2.04
N LYS A 86 7.12 -11.69 3.16
CA LYS A 86 6.35 -11.68 4.40
C LYS A 86 6.21 -10.27 4.98
N HIS A 87 7.29 -9.47 4.95
CA HIS A 87 7.23 -8.10 5.43
C HIS A 87 6.36 -7.21 4.54
N GLY A 88 6.40 -7.40 3.22
CA GLY A 88 5.48 -6.73 2.30
C GLY A 88 4.00 -6.93 2.68
N LYS A 89 3.61 -8.16 3.05
CA LYS A 89 2.25 -8.42 3.57
C LYS A 89 1.97 -7.66 4.88
N THR A 90 2.96 -7.59 5.78
CA THR A 90 2.84 -6.89 7.07
C THR A 90 2.62 -5.39 6.87
N VAL A 91 3.33 -4.78 5.92
CA VAL A 91 3.17 -3.36 5.56
C VAL A 91 1.77 -3.10 5.01
N MET A 92 1.27 -3.98 4.13
CA MET A 92 -0.07 -3.86 3.57
C MET A 92 -1.16 -3.97 4.64
N HIS A 93 -1.07 -4.96 5.55
CA HIS A 93 -1.96 -5.02 6.72
C HIS A 93 -1.85 -3.79 7.64
N GLY A 94 -0.74 -3.07 7.58
CA GLY A 94 -0.62 -1.77 8.21
C GLY A 94 -1.65 -0.79 7.65
N LEU A 95 -1.72 -0.68 6.32
CA LEU A 95 -2.65 0.22 5.63
C LEU A 95 -4.12 -0.13 5.88
N ASP A 96 -4.46 -1.41 6.05
CA ASP A 96 -5.81 -1.86 6.41
C ASP A 96 -6.30 -1.16 7.68
N ARG A 97 -5.41 -1.01 8.67
CA ARG A 97 -5.74 -0.30 9.92
C ARG A 97 -6.02 1.18 9.68
N ALA A 98 -5.32 1.85 8.78
CA ALA A 98 -5.66 3.23 8.41
C ALA A 98 -7.00 3.32 7.68
N VAL A 99 -7.31 2.37 6.80
CA VAL A 99 -8.60 2.31 6.09
C VAL A 99 -9.77 2.08 7.06
N GLN A 100 -9.57 1.28 8.10
CA GLN A 100 -10.57 1.04 9.14
C GLN A 100 -10.74 2.23 10.10
N ASN A 101 -9.79 3.16 10.13
CA ASN A 101 -9.75 4.30 11.05
C ASN A 101 -9.50 5.63 10.30
N LEU A 102 -10.17 5.84 9.17
CA LEU A 102 -9.93 6.99 8.27
C LEU A 102 -10.03 8.35 8.97
N ASP A 103 -10.93 8.47 9.95
CA ASP A 103 -11.14 9.71 10.70
C ASP A 103 -10.07 9.93 11.79
N ASP A 104 -9.27 8.91 12.13
CA ASP A 104 -8.30 8.96 13.23
C ASP A 104 -6.98 8.22 12.95
N ILE A 105 -6.47 8.31 11.72
CA ILE A 105 -5.23 7.65 11.28
C ILE A 105 -4.03 8.06 12.16
N LYS A 106 -3.99 9.34 12.57
CA LYS A 106 -2.87 9.90 13.36
C LYS A 106 -2.71 9.21 14.71
N ASN A 107 -3.80 9.08 15.47
CA ASN A 107 -3.74 8.41 16.77
C ASN A 107 -3.54 6.90 16.57
N THR A 108 -4.21 6.30 15.58
CA THR A 108 -4.09 4.88 15.22
C THR A 108 -2.63 4.45 14.99
N TYR A 109 -1.80 5.32 14.41
CA TYR A 109 -0.40 5.04 14.11
C TYR A 109 0.60 5.54 15.15
N THR A 110 0.18 6.10 16.28
CA THR A 110 1.11 6.65 17.27
C THR A 110 2.12 5.61 17.76
N ALA A 111 1.66 4.43 18.19
CA ALA A 111 2.56 3.36 18.64
C ALA A 111 3.47 2.84 17.51
N LEU A 112 2.98 2.84 16.27
CA LEU A 112 3.74 2.39 15.11
C LEU A 112 4.84 3.40 14.73
N SER A 113 4.52 4.69 14.83
CA SER A 113 5.46 5.79 14.61
C SER A 113 6.59 5.77 15.64
N VAL A 114 6.27 5.62 16.93
CA VAL A 114 7.26 5.41 18.01
C VAL A 114 8.16 4.22 17.71
N MET A 115 7.57 3.08 17.34
CA MET A 115 8.35 1.87 17.04
C MET A 115 9.31 2.08 15.86
N HIS A 116 8.89 2.75 14.78
CA HIS A 116 9.76 3.03 13.64
C HIS A 116 10.86 4.05 13.97
N SER A 117 10.58 5.01 14.83
CA SER A 117 11.55 6.01 15.29
C SER A 117 12.56 5.43 16.29
N GLU A 118 12.08 4.95 17.44
CA GLU A 118 12.91 4.63 18.60
C GLU A 118 13.52 3.23 18.56
N LYS A 119 12.92 2.29 17.83
CA LYS A 119 13.37 0.89 17.81
C LYS A 119 13.98 0.48 16.48
N LEU A 120 13.34 0.86 15.37
CA LEU A 120 13.82 0.50 14.03
C LEU A 120 14.74 1.56 13.41
N HIS A 121 14.74 2.78 13.96
CA HIS A 121 15.53 3.92 13.47
C HIS A 121 15.36 4.16 11.95
N VAL A 122 14.15 3.94 11.45
CA VAL A 122 13.80 4.13 10.03
C VAL A 122 13.76 5.62 9.76
N ASP A 123 14.51 6.09 8.77
CA ASP A 123 14.40 7.48 8.31
C ASP A 123 12.96 7.77 7.84
N PRO A 124 12.26 8.78 8.38
CA PRO A 124 10.88 9.04 8.03
C PRO A 124 10.68 9.41 6.55
N ASP A 125 11.71 9.85 5.83
CA ASP A 125 11.64 10.08 4.38
C ASP A 125 11.45 8.78 3.59
N ASN A 126 11.86 7.64 4.14
CA ASN A 126 11.63 6.34 3.49
C ASN A 126 10.14 5.99 3.41
N PHE A 127 9.27 6.57 4.25
CA PHE A 127 7.82 6.36 4.13
C PHE A 127 7.25 7.00 2.86
N ARG A 128 7.81 8.12 2.40
CA ARG A 128 7.42 8.77 1.13
C ARG A 128 7.80 7.88 -0.05
N LEU A 129 9.03 7.37 -0.05
CA LEU A 129 9.51 6.42 -1.08
C LEU A 129 8.65 5.15 -1.13
N LEU A 130 8.27 4.63 0.03
CA LEU A 130 7.38 3.49 0.13
C LEU A 130 5.98 3.81 -0.41
N ALA A 131 5.41 4.98 -0.10
CA ALA A 131 4.12 5.43 -0.63
C ALA A 131 4.12 5.53 -2.17
N ASP A 132 5.20 6.02 -2.77
CA ASP A 132 5.35 6.05 -4.23
C ASP A 132 5.41 4.63 -4.81
N CYS A 133 6.18 3.73 -4.19
CA CYS A 133 6.24 2.33 -4.61
C CYS A 133 4.87 1.63 -4.53
N ILE A 134 4.12 1.87 -3.45
CA ILE A 134 2.74 1.40 -3.29
C ILE A 134 1.88 1.90 -4.45
N THR A 135 1.92 3.20 -4.74
CA THR A 135 1.15 3.83 -5.82
C THR A 135 1.41 3.15 -7.15
N VAL A 136 2.67 2.96 -7.53
CA VAL A 136 2.98 2.35 -8.83
C VAL A 136 2.58 0.88 -8.88
N CYS A 137 2.81 0.10 -7.82
CA CYS A 137 2.44 -1.32 -7.80
C CYS A 137 0.91 -1.51 -7.86
N VAL A 138 0.15 -0.68 -7.15
CA VAL A 138 -1.32 -0.67 -7.19
C VAL A 138 -1.81 -0.25 -8.58
N ALA A 139 -1.27 0.82 -9.15
CA ALA A 139 -1.61 1.27 -10.49
C ALA A 139 -1.34 0.19 -11.56
N THR A 140 -0.20 -0.48 -11.48
CA THR A 140 0.19 -1.56 -12.41
C THR A 140 -0.77 -2.74 -12.33
N LYS A 141 -1.22 -3.10 -11.12
CA LYS A 141 -2.11 -4.24 -10.91
C LYS A 141 -3.54 -3.96 -11.38
N LEU A 142 -4.04 -2.75 -11.14
CA LEU A 142 -5.42 -2.37 -11.42
C LEU A 142 -5.63 -1.89 -12.86
N GLY A 143 -4.58 -1.37 -13.49
CA GLY A 143 -4.63 -0.82 -14.84
C GLY A 143 -5.38 0.51 -14.93
N PRO A 144 -5.27 1.20 -16.08
CA PRO A 144 -5.75 2.58 -16.25
C PRO A 144 -7.28 2.72 -16.24
N ALA A 145 -8.01 1.64 -16.50
CA ALA A 145 -9.47 1.64 -16.44
C ALA A 145 -9.99 1.83 -15.01
N VAL A 146 -9.22 1.36 -14.01
CA VAL A 146 -9.59 1.39 -12.59
C VAL A 146 -8.78 2.43 -11.83
N PHE A 147 -7.46 2.46 -12.03
CA PHE A 147 -6.56 3.46 -11.46
C PHE A 147 -6.43 4.67 -12.40
N ASN A 148 -7.53 5.40 -12.55
CA ASN A 148 -7.61 6.65 -13.30
C ASN A 148 -7.20 7.86 -12.44
N ALA A 149 -7.26 9.07 -13.00
CA ALA A 149 -6.83 10.30 -12.33
C ALA A 149 -7.54 10.55 -10.99
N ASP A 150 -8.86 10.38 -10.92
CA ASP A 150 -9.64 10.57 -9.69
C ASP A 150 -9.24 9.54 -8.62
N THR A 151 -9.08 8.27 -9.01
CA THR A 151 -8.60 7.22 -8.12
C THR A 151 -7.20 7.53 -7.61
N GLN A 152 -6.30 7.96 -8.49
CA GLN A 152 -4.93 8.32 -8.11
C GLN A 152 -4.89 9.49 -7.13
N GLU A 153 -5.68 10.54 -7.37
CA GLU A 153 -5.74 11.71 -6.49
C GLU A 153 -6.18 11.30 -5.07
N ALA A 154 -7.28 10.54 -4.97
CA ALA A 154 -7.79 10.06 -3.69
C ALA A 154 -6.77 9.14 -2.98
N PHE A 155 -6.11 8.26 -3.72
CA PHE A 155 -5.11 7.34 -3.20
C PHE A 155 -3.86 8.07 -2.68
N GLN A 156 -3.37 9.07 -3.41
CA GLN A 156 -2.24 9.89 -2.99
C GLN A 156 -2.57 10.72 -1.74
N LYS A 157 -3.77 11.28 -1.64
CA LYS A 157 -4.22 11.98 -0.41
C LYS A 157 -4.25 11.05 0.80
N PHE A 158 -4.78 9.84 0.64
CA PHE A 158 -4.77 8.83 1.69
C PHE A 158 -3.35 8.48 2.15
N LEU A 159 -2.45 8.17 1.20
CA LEU A 159 -1.06 7.85 1.53
C LEU A 159 -0.32 9.02 2.16
N ALA A 160 -0.59 10.27 1.76
CA ALA A 160 0.00 11.45 2.38
C ALA A 160 -0.38 11.57 3.87
N VAL A 161 -1.64 11.26 4.23
CA VAL A 161 -2.07 11.23 5.63
C VAL A 161 -1.37 10.10 6.41
N VAL A 162 -1.25 8.91 5.80
CA VAL A 162 -0.51 7.77 6.39
C VAL A 162 0.95 8.12 6.66
N VAL A 163 1.65 8.69 5.68
CA VAL A 163 3.05 9.11 5.80
C VAL A 163 3.20 10.16 6.90
N SER A 164 2.32 11.17 6.91
CA SER A 164 2.32 12.19 7.97
C SER A 164 2.11 11.60 9.36
N ALA A 165 1.23 10.62 9.50
CA ALA A 165 0.99 9.94 10.77
C ALA A 165 2.19 9.08 11.22
N LEU A 166 2.84 8.37 10.30
CA LEU A 166 4.02 7.56 10.60
C LEU A 166 5.24 8.40 10.99
N GLY A 167 5.41 9.59 10.41
CA GLY A 167 6.50 10.50 10.75
C GLY A 167 6.28 11.35 12.01
N ARG A 168 5.13 11.22 12.69
CA ARG A 168 4.72 12.17 13.74
C ARG A 168 5.53 12.08 15.04
N GLN A 169 5.96 10.89 15.44
CA GLN A 169 6.62 10.64 16.73
C GLN A 169 8.15 10.63 16.64
N TYR A 170 8.69 11.24 15.59
CA TYR A 170 10.13 11.43 15.40
C TYR A 170 10.57 12.71 16.10
N HIS A 171 11.54 12.59 17.02
CA HIS A 171 12.07 13.68 17.84
C HIS A 171 13.60 13.62 17.92
#